data_AF-A0A1Q3MYY5-F1
#
_entry.id   AF-A0A1Q3MYY5-F1
#
_cell.length_a   1.000
_cell.length_b   1.000
_cell.length_c   1.000
_cell.angle_alpha   90.00
_cell.angle_beta   90.00
_cell.angle_gamma   90.00
#
_symmetry.space_group_name_H-M   'P 1'
#
loop_
_entity.id
_entity.type
_entity.pdbx_description
1 polymer ?
#
loop_
_entity_poly.entity_id
_entity_poly.type
_entity_poly.pdbx_seq_one_letter_code
_entity_poly.pdbx_strand_id
1 'polypeptide(L)' 'MTVCRYAFRGINSRTTTSFPALRLAGKWLQDSGFKPGHVVDIACEKGRLTITIAKEQKYEALQERFQREQIEIV' A
#
# COMPACT_ATOMS: atom_id res chain seq x y z
N MET A 1 20.45 8.02 0.98
CA MET A 1 20.32 7.25 -0.27
C MET A 1 19.80 5.87 0.10
N THR A 2 18.54 5.55 -0.19
CA THR A 2 17.95 4.25 0.19
C THR A 2 18.32 3.23 -0.87
N VAL A 3 19.17 2.26 -0.52
CA VAL A 3 19.56 1.19 -1.44
C VAL A 3 18.41 0.20 -1.55
N CYS A 4 17.87 0.00 -2.75
CA CYS A 4 16.80 -0.96 -3.05
C CYS A 4 17.32 -2.41 -2.99
N ARG A 5 17.82 -2.87 -1.84
CA ARG A 5 18.35 -4.23 -1.65
C ARG A 5 17.49 -5.03 -0.69
N TYR A 6 16.22 -5.20 -1.04
CA TYR A 6 15.33 -6.13 -0.35
C TYR A 6 15.01 -7.29 -1.28
N ALA A 7 15.56 -8.47 -1.01
CA ALA A 7 15.22 -9.67 -1.76
C ALA A 7 13.85 -10.18 -1.27
N PHE A 8 12.80 -9.95 -2.06
CA PHE A 8 11.52 -10.61 -1.81
C PHE A 8 11.63 -12.08 -2.18
N ARG A 9 11.69 -12.98 -1.18
CA ARG A 9 11.53 -14.42 -1.42
C ARG A 9 10.04 -14.71 -1.60
N GLY A 10 9.61 -14.89 -2.85
CA GLY A 10 8.26 -15.38 -3.12
C GLY A 10 8.04 -16.73 -2.45
N ILE A 11 6.87 -16.91 -1.82
CA ILE A 11 6.55 -18.06 -0.95
C ILE A 11 6.67 -19.43 -1.65
N ASN A 12 6.66 -19.49 -3.00
CA ASN A 12 6.65 -20.75 -3.78
C ASN A 12 7.63 -20.81 -4.97
N SER A 13 8.71 -20.02 -5.01
CA SER A 13 9.63 -20.04 -6.17
C SER A 13 10.94 -20.79 -5.90
N ARG A 14 11.25 -21.80 -6.74
CA ARG A 14 12.60 -22.42 -6.81
C ARG A 14 13.66 -21.47 -7.38
N THR A 15 13.26 -20.33 -7.93
CA THR A 15 14.13 -19.28 -8.44
C THR A 15 13.96 -18.01 -7.60
N THR A 16 15.05 -17.52 -7.00
CA THR A 16 15.02 -16.29 -6.20
C THR A 16 15.06 -15.09 -7.13
N THR A 17 13.90 -14.63 -7.61
CA THR A 17 13.82 -13.36 -8.35
C THR A 17 13.83 -12.21 -7.35
N SER A 18 14.93 -11.46 -7.32
CA SER A 18 15.05 -10.27 -6.47
C SER A 18 14.45 -9.06 -7.18
N PHE A 19 13.39 -8.48 -6.62
CA PHE A 19 12.85 -7.20 -7.06
C PHE A 19 13.38 -6.07 -6.18
N PRO A 20 13.62 -4.86 -6.70
CA PRO A 20 13.90 -3.71 -5.86
C PRO A 20 12.68 -3.38 -5.00
N ALA A 21 12.89 -3.09 -3.71
CA ALA A 21 11.84 -2.57 -2.84
C ALA A 21 12.18 -1.15 -2.39
N LEU A 22 11.15 -0.29 -2.39
CA LEU A 22 11.21 1.06 -1.85
C LEU A 22 10.47 1.07 -0.51
N ARG A 23 11.13 1.53 0.55
CA ARG A 23 10.50 1.81 1.85
C ARG A 23 10.41 3.32 2.02
N LEU A 24 9.18 3.82 2.15
CA LEU A 24 8.92 5.22 2.49
C LEU A 24 8.55 5.28 3.97
N ALA A 25 9.21 6.15 4.71
CA ALA A 25 8.97 6.36 6.13
C ALA A 25 9.18 7.83 6.49
N GLY A 26 8.52 8.27 7.55
CA GLY A 26 8.66 9.62 8.11
C GLY A 26 7.32 10.36 8.24
N LYS A 27 7.31 11.37 9.11
CA LYS A 27 6.13 12.19 9.39
C LYS A 27 5.57 12.87 8.13
N TRP A 28 6.43 13.22 7.19
CA TRP A 28 6.05 13.84 5.91
C TRP A 28 5.02 13.04 5.10
N LEU A 29 4.99 11.70 5.21
CA LEU A 29 3.95 10.88 4.57
C LEU A 29 2.58 11.14 5.17
N GLN A 30 2.51 11.20 6.50
CA GLN A 30 1.29 11.51 7.22
C GLN A 30 0.86 12.96 6.95
N ASP A 31 1.81 13.90 6.96
CA ASP A 31 1.57 15.31 6.65
C ASP A 31 1.10 15.49 5.18
N SER A 32 1.49 14.59 4.28
CA SER A 32 1.00 14.54 2.88
C SER A 32 -0.36 13.85 2.74
N GLY A 33 -0.99 13.42 3.84
CA GLY A 33 -2.33 12.83 3.84
C GLY A 33 -2.38 11.29 3.70
N PHE A 34 -1.24 10.60 3.64
CA PHE A 34 -1.24 9.13 3.63
C PHE A 34 -1.49 8.58 5.03
N LYS A 35 -2.38 7.60 5.13
CA LYS A 35 -2.67 6.89 6.38
C LYS A 35 -2.45 5.39 6.20
N PRO A 36 -2.14 4.66 7.30
CA PRO A 36 -2.13 3.20 7.27
C PRO A 36 -3.46 2.66 6.75
N GLY A 37 -3.41 1.70 5.81
CA GLY A 37 -4.59 1.09 5.20
C GLY A 37 -5.12 1.80 3.95
N HIS A 38 -4.61 2.98 3.59
CA HIS A 38 -4.98 3.60 2.31
C HIS A 38 -4.57 2.72 1.13
N VAL A 39 -5.50 2.54 0.20
CA VAL A 39 -5.24 2.06 -1.15
C VAL A 39 -4.59 3.19 -1.93
N VAL A 40 -3.51 2.87 -2.63
CA VAL A 40 -2.75 3.83 -3.45
C VAL A 40 -2.72 3.36 -4.91
N ASP A 41 -2.75 4.33 -5.82
CA ASP A 41 -2.47 4.14 -7.22
C ASP A 41 -0.98 4.42 -7.47
N ILE A 42 -0.34 3.54 -8.25
CA ILE A 42 1.07 3.68 -8.62
C ILE A 42 1.16 3.79 -10.14
N ALA A 43 1.61 4.95 -10.61
CA ALA A 43 1.90 5.18 -12.03
C ALA A 43 3.42 5.13 -12.26
N CYS A 44 3.82 4.33 -13.24
CA CYS A 44 5.21 4.17 -13.66
C CYS A 44 5.40 4.81 -15.03
N GLU A 45 6.21 5.85 -15.09
CA GLU A 45 6.66 6.49 -16.33
C GLU A 45 8.19 6.37 -16.43
N LYS A 46 8.77 6.70 -17.60
CA LYS A 46 10.22 6.54 -17.84
C LYS A 46 11.06 7.25 -16.78
N GLY A 47 11.57 6.49 -15.80
CA GLY A 47 12.37 6.98 -14.67
C GLY A 47 11.58 7.65 -13.53
N ARG A 48 10.24 7.63 -13.56
CA ARG A 48 9.39 8.30 -12.57
C ARG A 48 8.34 7.35 -11.98
N LEU A 49 8.25 7.35 -10.66
CA LEU A 49 7.18 6.69 -9.90
C LEU A 49 6.32 7.77 -9.24
N THR A 50 5.02 7.74 -9.52
CA THR A 50 4.05 8.62 -8.89
C THR A 50 3.11 7.77 -8.04
N ILE A 51 3.03 8.08 -6.75
CA ILE A 51 2.15 7.41 -5.79
C ILE A 51 1.06 8.40 -5.39
N THR A 52 -0.19 8.03 -5.61
CA THR A 52 -1.37 8.85 -5.26
C THR A 52 -2.35 8.05 -4.43
N ILE A 53 -3.11 8.72 -3.56
CA ILE A 53 -4.21 8.07 -2.85
C ILE A 53 -5.28 7.69 -3.87
N ALA A 54 -5.69 6.42 -3.87
CA ALA A 54 -6.70 5.94 -4.81
C ALA A 54 -8.06 6.57 -4.49
N LYS A 55 -8.86 6.83 -5.53
CA LYS A 55 -10.22 7.36 -5.36
C LYS A 55 -11.15 6.38 -4.65
N GLU A 56 -10.93 5.08 -4.86
CA GLU A 56 -11.74 4.02 -4.25
C GLU A 56 -10.94 3.32 -3.13
N GLN A 57 -11.38 3.53 -1.90
CA GLN A 57 -10.82 2.88 -0.73
C GLN A 57 -11.59 1.58 -0.45
N LYS A 58 -11.16 0.49 -1.09
CA LYS A 58 -11.82 -0.83 -0.99
C LYS A 58 -12.03 -1.30 0.44
N TYR A 59 -11.14 -0.92 1.36
CA TYR A 59 -11.20 -1.33 2.75
C TYR A 59 -12.11 -0.45 3.62
N GLU A 60 -12.31 0.83 3.28
CA GLU A 60 -13.25 1.69 3.99
C GLU A 60 -14.70 1.22 3.75
N ALA A 61 -15.05 0.91 2.50
CA ALA A 61 -16.36 0.37 2.15
C ALA A 61 -16.64 -1.00 2.81
N LEU A 62 -15.61 -1.82 3.03
CA LEU A 62 -15.73 -3.07 3.79
C LEU A 62 -15.91 -2.79 5.28
N GLN A 63 -15.12 -1.88 5.87
CA GLN A 63 -15.23 -1.51 7.29
C GLN A 63 -16.60 -0.95 7.64
N GLU A 64 -17.18 -0.10 6.80
CA GLU A 64 -18.54 0.42 6.99
C GLU A 64 -19.60 -0.69 6.96
N ARG A 65 -19.46 -1.69 6.07
CA ARG A 65 -20.36 -2.84 6.01
C ARG A 65 -20.28 -3.68 7.29
N PHE A 66 -19.06 -4.02 7.72
CA PHE A 66 -18.87 -4.76 8.97
C PHE A 66 -19.38 -4.00 10.20
N GLN A 67 -19.23 -2.67 10.26
CA GLN A 67 -19.76 -1.87 11.36
C GLN A 67 -21.30 -1.80 11.37
N ARG A 68 -21.95 -1.75 10.20
CA ARG A 68 -23.42 -1.80 10.12
C ARG A 68 -23.98 -3.16 10.56
N GLU A 69 -23.36 -4.25 10.13
CA GLU A 69 -23.78 -5.61 10.51
C GLU A 69 -23.65 -5.87 12.03
N GLN A 70 -22.72 -5.21 12.71
CA GLN A 70 -22.60 -5.29 14.18
C GLN A 70 -23.67 -4.48 14.94
N ILE A 71 -24.31 -3.49 14.32
CA ILE A 71 -25.39 -2.69 14.94
C ILE A 71 -26.74 -3.39 14.82
N GLU A 72 -26.92 -4.26 13.82
CA GLU A 72 -28.19 -4.94 13.53
C GLU A 72 -28.47 -6.18 14.41
N ILE A 73 -27.53 -6.57 15.27
CA ILE A 73 -27.72 -7.63 16.29
C ILE A 73 -27.97 -6.97 17.66
N VAL A 74 -29.11 -6.30 17.83
CA VAL A 74 -29.69 -5.93 19.13
C VAL A 74 -31.20 -6.05 19.08
#